data_AF-A0A7L3UN22-F1
#
_entry.id   AF-A0A7L3UN22-F1
#
_cell.length_a   1.000
_cell.length_b   1.000
_cell.length_c   1.000
_cell.angle_alpha   90.00
_cell.angle_beta   90.00
_cell.angle_gamma   90.00
#
_symmetry.space_group_name_H-M   'P 1'
#
loop_
_entity.id
_entity.type
_entity.pdbx_description
1 polymer ?
#
loop_
_entity_poly.entity_id
_entity_poly.type
_entity_poly.pdbx_seq_one_letter_code
_entity_poly.pdbx_strand_id
1 'polypeptide(L)'
;MAAAGRCGRPLQLTLALLKPDAVAHPLVLEAVHETILRHRFFIVRAKELRCGREESRRFYREHAGRFFYQRLVEFMASGPMWAYILAHENAVPLWRSLMGPTKVFRARNSVPDSIRGAYGLTDTRNTTHGSGRP
;
A
#
# COMPACT_ATOMS: atom_id res chain seq x y z
N MET A 1 29.26 19.16 -30.50
CA MET A 1 27.94 18.49 -30.39
C MET A 1 28.01 17.42 -29.30
N ALA A 2 27.60 17.75 -28.08
CA ALA A 2 27.59 16.81 -26.96
C ALA A 2 26.21 16.14 -26.85
N ALA A 3 26.23 14.84 -26.61
CA ALA A 3 25.11 13.91 -26.67
C ALA A 3 23.90 14.35 -25.83
N ALA A 4 22.70 14.19 -26.40
CA ALA A 4 21.43 14.32 -25.71
C ALA A 4 21.41 13.38 -24.49
N GLY A 5 21.47 13.97 -23.30
CA GLY A 5 21.39 13.25 -22.02
C GLY A 5 20.05 12.54 -21.88
N ARG A 6 20.10 11.21 -21.90
CA ARG A 6 19.09 10.20 -21.52
C ARG A 6 17.74 10.77 -21.06
N CYS A 7 16.72 10.63 -21.91
CA CYS A 7 15.32 10.77 -21.51
C CYS A 7 15.01 9.68 -20.48
N GLY A 8 14.77 10.06 -19.22
CA GLY A 8 14.37 9.13 -18.16
C GLY A 8 13.10 8.38 -18.52
N ARG A 9 12.90 7.17 -17.98
CA ARG A 9 11.66 6.42 -18.26
C ARG A 9 10.46 7.24 -17.73
N PRO A 10 9.31 7.24 -18.43
CA PRO A 10 8.15 7.97 -17.95
C PRO A 10 7.75 7.45 -16.56
N LEU A 11 7.44 8.38 -15.65
CA LEU A 11 6.99 8.03 -14.32
C LEU A 11 5.62 7.34 -14.39
N GLN A 12 5.50 6.24 -13.67
CA GLN A 12 4.24 5.54 -13.43
C GLN A 12 3.65 6.01 -12.12
N LEU A 13 2.32 5.96 -12.01
CA LEU A 13 1.62 6.19 -10.76
C LEU A 13 1.20 4.86 -10.14
N THR A 14 1.17 4.81 -8.81
CA THR A 14 0.57 3.72 -8.06
C THR A 14 -0.21 4.27 -6.87
N LEU A 15 -1.32 3.61 -6.54
CA LEU A 15 -2.00 3.86 -5.29
C LEU A 15 -1.28 3.11 -4.18
N ALA A 16 -0.99 3.80 -3.08
CA ALA A 16 -0.57 3.20 -1.82
C ALA A 16 -1.55 3.59 -0.71
N LEU A 17 -2.22 2.61 -0.13
CA LEU A 17 -3.07 2.79 1.04
C LEU A 17 -2.35 2.24 2.27
N LEU A 18 -2.21 3.06 3.30
CA LEU A 18 -1.81 2.64 4.65
C LEU A 18 -3.09 2.47 5.46
N LYS A 19 -3.35 1.22 5.85
CA LYS A 19 -4.62 0.77 6.42
C LYS A 19 -4.78 1.20 7.89
N PRO A 20 -5.99 1.06 8.48
CA PRO A 20 -6.23 1.52 9.85
C PRO A 20 -5.32 0.90 10.92
N ASP A 21 -4.83 -0.32 10.72
CA ASP A 21 -3.83 -0.94 11.62
C ASP A 21 -2.47 -0.21 11.58
N ALA A 22 -2.03 0.24 10.39
CA ALA A 22 -0.83 1.04 10.26
C ALA A 22 -1.00 2.42 10.91
N VAL A 23 -2.13 3.09 10.65
CA VAL A 23 -2.39 4.45 11.13
C VAL A 23 -2.61 4.51 12.65
N ALA A 24 -3.19 3.46 13.24
CA ALA A 24 -3.36 3.36 14.69
C ALA A 24 -2.02 3.25 15.46
N HIS A 25 -0.92 2.93 14.78
CA HIS A 25 0.41 2.77 15.38
C HIS A 25 1.39 3.79 14.79
N PRO A 26 1.66 4.92 15.47
CA PRO A 26 2.48 6.00 14.93
C PRO A 26 3.85 5.56 14.39
N LEU A 27 4.54 4.65 15.10
CA LEU A 27 5.84 4.12 14.68
C LEU A 27 5.75 3.27 13.40
N VAL A 28 4.63 2.56 13.18
CA VAL A 28 4.41 1.78 11.96
C VAL A 28 4.11 2.72 10.79
N LEU A 29 3.26 3.73 11.01
CA LEU A 29 2.96 4.77 10.02
C LEU A 29 4.25 5.48 9.57
N GLU A 30 5.08 5.91 10.53
CA GLU A 30 6.37 6.54 10.27
C GLU A 30 7.31 5.60 9.51
N ALA A 31 7.46 4.35 9.93
CA ALA A 31 8.34 3.39 9.26
C ALA A 31 7.93 3.10 7.80
N VAL A 32 6.63 3.02 7.51
CA VAL A 32 6.13 2.86 6.14
C VAL A 32 6.38 4.13 5.32
N HIS A 33 6.19 5.32 5.91
CA HIS A 33 6.50 6.60 5.26
C HIS A 33 7.99 6.69 4.90
N GLU A 34 8.88 6.37 5.84
CA GLU A 34 10.32 6.32 5.62
C GLU A 34 10.70 5.30 4.54
N THR A 35 10.02 4.16 4.49
CA THR A 35 10.21 3.16 3.42
C THR A 35 9.90 3.74 2.04
N ILE A 36 8.83 4.54 1.91
CA ILE A 36 8.46 5.22 0.66
C ILE A 36 9.56 6.20 0.24
N LEU A 37 10.02 7.05 1.17
CA LEU A 37 11.05 8.06 0.89
C LEU A 37 12.41 7.44 0.53
N ARG A 38 12.84 6.42 1.30
CA ARG A 38 14.11 5.71 1.07
C ARG A 38 14.19 5.06 -0.30
N HIS A 39 13.05 4.60 -0.84
CA HIS A 39 12.96 4.01 -2.17
C HIS A 39 12.65 5.02 -3.28
N ARG A 40 12.81 6.32 -2.99
CA ARG A 40 12.74 7.42 -3.97
C ARG A 40 11.42 7.52 -4.73
N PHE A 41 10.32 7.12 -4.09
CA PHE A 41 9.01 7.47 -4.61
C PHE A 41 8.78 8.97 -4.44
N PHE A 42 8.24 9.60 -5.47
CA PHE A 42 7.64 10.93 -5.33
C PHE A 42 6.24 10.77 -4.76
N ILE A 43 5.97 11.45 -3.64
CA ILE A 43 4.61 11.55 -3.11
C ILE A 43 3.91 12.69 -3.85
N VAL A 44 3.13 12.34 -4.87
CA VAL A 44 2.39 13.32 -5.70
C VAL A 44 1.24 13.91 -4.90
N ARG A 45 0.56 13.08 -4.10
CA ARG A 45 -0.53 13.49 -3.22
C ARG A 45 -0.62 12.55 -2.04
N ALA A 46 -0.94 13.09 -0.88
CA ALA A 46 -1.34 12.33 0.30
C ALA A 46 -2.69 12.88 0.81
N LYS A 47 -3.56 12.00 1.29
CA LYS A 47 -4.84 12.37 1.92
C LYS A 47 -5.20 11.37 3.01
N GLU A 48 -5.53 11.87 4.21
CA GLU A 48 -6.19 11.05 5.23
C GLU A 48 -7.66 10.85 4.85
N LEU A 49 -8.13 9.61 4.98
CA LEU A 49 -9.48 9.20 4.64
C LEU A 49 -10.10 8.46 5.82
N ARG A 50 -11.40 8.66 6.02
CA ARG A 50 -12.25 7.83 6.89
C ARG A 50 -13.39 7.31 6.05
N CYS A 51 -13.23 6.09 5.55
CA CYS A 51 -14.21 5.48 4.66
C CYS A 51 -15.31 4.80 5.47
N GLY A 52 -16.57 5.03 5.09
CA GLY A 52 -17.69 4.24 5.62
C GLY A 52 -17.70 2.81 5.09
N ARG A 53 -18.63 1.99 5.59
CA ARG A 53 -18.84 0.60 5.11
C ARG A 53 -19.19 0.57 3.62
N GLU A 54 -20.04 1.47 3.16
CA GLU A 54 -20.49 1.50 1.76
C GLU A 54 -19.36 1.88 0.80
N GLU A 55 -18.56 2.88 1.14
CA GLU A 55 -17.39 3.27 0.37
C GLU A 55 -16.36 2.13 0.32
N SER A 56 -16.14 1.46 1.46
CA SER A 56 -15.25 0.29 1.54
C SER A 56 -15.76 -0.88 0.68
N ARG A 57 -17.07 -1.14 0.66
CA ARG A 57 -17.69 -2.14 -0.24
C ARG A 57 -17.51 -1.78 -1.70
N ARG A 58 -17.70 -0.51 -2.04
CA ARG A 58 -17.51 -0.03 -3.42
C ARG A 58 -16.06 -0.20 -3.86
N PHE A 59 -15.11 0.16 -3.01
CA PHE A 59 -13.68 0.05 -3.30
C PHE A 59 -13.23 -1.42 -3.45
N TYR A 60 -13.68 -2.32 -2.58
CA TYR A 60 -13.31 -3.74 -2.61
C TYR A 60 -14.30 -4.63 -3.36
N ARG A 61 -15.13 -4.07 -4.26
CA ARG A 61 -16.21 -4.81 -4.95
C ARG A 61 -15.72 -6.06 -5.68
N GLU A 62 -14.51 -6.03 -6.24
CA GLU A 62 -13.87 -7.18 -6.90
C GLU A 62 -13.65 -8.40 -5.98
N HIS A 63 -13.78 -8.21 -4.66
CA HIS A 63 -13.66 -9.26 -3.67
C HIS A 63 -15.02 -9.72 -3.13
N ALA A 64 -16.14 -9.19 -3.64
CA ALA A 64 -17.47 -9.64 -3.26
C ALA A 64 -17.62 -11.17 -3.44
N GLY A 65 -18.27 -11.82 -2.48
CA GLY A 65 -18.43 -13.27 -2.44
C GLY A 65 -17.24 -14.05 -1.87
N ARG A 66 -16.08 -13.42 -1.66
CA ARG A 66 -14.96 -14.07 -0.96
C ARG A 66 -15.22 -14.17 0.54
N PHE A 67 -14.82 -15.28 1.17
CA PHE A 67 -15.06 -15.55 2.60
C PHE A 67 -14.54 -14.44 3.54
N PHE A 68 -13.49 -13.70 3.13
CA PHE A 68 -12.88 -12.63 3.92
C PHE A 68 -13.47 -11.24 3.65
N TYR A 69 -14.40 -11.10 2.69
CA TYR A 69 -14.85 -9.81 2.18
C TYR A 69 -15.48 -8.92 3.25
N GLN A 70 -16.42 -9.46 4.05
CA GLN A 70 -17.08 -8.66 5.10
C GLN A 70 -16.07 -8.19 6.14
N ARG A 71 -15.17 -9.08 6.58
CA ARG A 71 -14.09 -8.73 7.53
C ARG A 71 -13.17 -7.65 6.97
N LEU A 72 -12.86 -7.68 5.67
CA LEU A 72 -12.06 -6.64 5.01
C LEU A 72 -12.79 -5.30 5.00
N VAL A 73 -14.06 -5.28 4.61
CA VAL A 73 -14.89 -4.07 4.59
C VAL A 73 -15.02 -3.45 5.98
N GLU A 74 -15.36 -4.26 6.98
CA GLU A 74 -15.51 -3.79 8.36
C GLU A 74 -14.21 -3.22 8.91
N PHE A 75 -13.09 -3.89 8.62
CA PHE A 75 -11.78 -3.41 9.02
C PHE A 75 -11.42 -2.08 8.34
N MET A 76 -11.65 -1.94 7.05
CA MET A 76 -11.32 -0.70 6.34
C MET A 76 -12.22 0.46 6.78
N ALA A 77 -13.40 0.18 7.30
CA ALA A 77 -14.30 1.16 7.89
C ALA A 77 -14.06 1.41 9.40
N SER A 78 -13.09 0.75 10.03
CA SER A 78 -12.92 0.82 11.49
C SER A 78 -12.11 2.03 11.98
N GLY A 79 -11.53 2.83 11.08
CA GLY A 79 -10.66 3.92 11.48
C GLY A 79 -10.10 4.72 10.30
N PRO A 80 -9.25 5.72 10.58
CA PRO A 80 -8.59 6.50 9.55
C PRO A 80 -7.57 5.65 8.78
N MET A 81 -7.36 6.00 7.51
CA MET A 81 -6.34 5.44 6.64
C MET A 81 -5.65 6.57 5.88
N TRP A 82 -4.42 6.35 5.42
CA TRP A 82 -3.76 7.28 4.51
C TRP A 82 -3.74 6.75 3.09
N ALA A 83 -4.14 7.59 2.14
CA ALA A 83 -4.03 7.32 0.71
C ALA A 83 -2.95 8.19 0.08
N TYR A 84 -2.04 7.55 -0.63
CA TYR A 84 -0.95 8.17 -1.36
C TYR A 84 -1.07 7.88 -2.85
N ILE A 85 -0.84 8.90 -3.67
CA ILE A 85 -0.47 8.74 -5.08
C ILE A 85 1.04 8.84 -5.13
N LEU A 86 1.69 7.71 -5.43
CA LEU A 86 3.15 7.62 -5.53
C LEU A 86 3.57 7.57 -6.99
N ALA A 87 4.65 8.26 -7.34
CA ALA A 87 5.26 8.21 -8.66
C ALA A 87 6.68 7.66 -8.63
N HIS A 88 7.01 6.79 -9.58
CA HIS A 88 8.34 6.21 -9.80
C HIS A 88 8.40 5.63 -11.22
N GLU A 89 9.58 5.46 -11.80
CA GLU A 89 9.76 4.82 -13.12
C GLU A 89 9.25 3.35 -13.18
N ASN A 90 8.95 2.76 -12.02
CA ASN A 90 8.53 1.37 -11.86
C ASN A 90 7.57 1.23 -10.67
N ALA A 91 6.62 2.16 -10.55
CA ALA A 91 5.89 2.41 -9.31
C ALA A 91 5.09 1.20 -8.82
N VAL A 92 4.32 0.56 -9.71
CA VAL A 92 3.47 -0.57 -9.31
C VAL A 92 4.31 -1.79 -8.91
N PRO A 93 5.27 -2.29 -9.71
CA PRO A 93 6.08 -3.44 -9.30
C PRO A 93 6.93 -3.18 -8.06
N LEU A 94 7.55 -2.00 -7.95
CA LEU A 94 8.36 -1.64 -6.78
C LEU A 94 7.52 -1.59 -5.51
N TRP A 95 6.38 -0.90 -5.52
CA TRP A 95 5.51 -0.82 -4.35
C TRP A 95 5.02 -2.20 -3.91
N ARG A 96 4.66 -3.07 -4.87
CA ARG A 96 4.26 -4.46 -4.58
C ARG A 96 5.39 -5.26 -3.95
N SER A 97 6.62 -5.09 -4.41
CA SER A 97 7.80 -5.73 -3.82
C SER A 97 8.01 -5.30 -2.37
N LEU A 98 7.92 -3.99 -2.09
CA LEU A 98 8.09 -3.44 -0.75
C LEU A 98 6.97 -3.85 0.21
N MET A 99 5.73 -3.94 -0.27
CA MET A 99 4.63 -4.49 0.52
C MET A 99 4.86 -5.96 0.89
N GLY A 100 5.45 -6.75 -0.01
CA GLY A 100 5.63 -8.19 0.16
C GLY A 100 4.33 -9.00 -0.02
N PRO A 101 4.38 -10.33 0.19
CA PRO A 101 3.24 -11.23 0.01
C PRO A 101 1.99 -10.82 0.81
N THR A 102 0.80 -10.96 0.21
CA THR A 102 -0.47 -10.61 0.88
C THR A 102 -0.71 -11.41 2.16
N LYS A 103 -0.30 -12.69 2.17
CA LYS A 103 -0.41 -13.58 3.32
C LYS A 103 0.73 -13.29 4.30
N VAL A 104 0.39 -12.81 5.50
CA VAL A 104 1.39 -12.31 6.47
C VAL A 104 2.37 -13.40 6.88
N PHE A 105 1.91 -14.63 7.10
CA PHE A 105 2.80 -15.75 7.44
C PHE A 105 3.86 -15.98 6.34
N ARG A 106 3.45 -15.86 5.07
CA ARG A 106 4.36 -16.01 3.93
C ARG A 106 5.33 -14.82 3.88
N ALA A 107 4.84 -13.61 4.10
CA ALA A 107 5.69 -12.42 4.13
C ALA A 107 6.77 -12.54 5.22
N ARG A 108 6.40 -12.92 6.45
CA ARG A 108 7.35 -13.15 7.56
C ARG A 108 8.41 -14.20 7.23
N ASN A 109 8.03 -15.28 6.56
CA ASN A 109 8.97 -16.38 6.28
C ASN A 109 9.86 -16.12 5.05
N SER A 110 9.36 -15.40 4.04
CA SER A 110 10.07 -15.24 2.75
C SER A 110 10.72 -13.87 2.57
N VAL A 111 10.11 -12.81 3.09
CA VAL A 111 10.58 -11.43 2.96
C VAL A 111 10.29 -10.68 4.28
N PRO A 112 10.93 -11.06 5.40
CA PRO A 112 10.62 -10.53 6.73
C PRO A 112 10.72 -8.99 6.80
N ASP A 113 11.65 -8.40 6.05
CA ASP A 113 11.87 -6.95 6.00
C ASP A 113 10.87 -6.19 5.11
N SER A 114 9.96 -6.89 4.42
CA SER A 114 8.84 -6.25 3.72
C SER A 114 7.86 -5.64 4.71
N ILE A 115 7.08 -4.65 4.28
CA ILE A 115 6.10 -3.97 5.15
C ILE A 115 5.13 -4.97 5.80
N ARG A 116 4.65 -5.96 5.04
CA ARG A 116 3.75 -7.00 5.58
C ARG A 116 4.45 -8.02 6.45
N GLY A 117 5.73 -8.29 6.20
CA GLY A 117 6.55 -9.16 7.05
C GLY A 117 6.75 -8.53 8.42
N ALA A 118 7.19 -7.27 8.44
CA ALA A 118 7.50 -6.53 9.65
C ALA A 118 6.26 -6.16 10.48
N TYR A 119 5.17 -5.71 9.84
CA TYR A 119 4.05 -5.07 10.55
C TYR A 119 2.68 -5.73 10.33
N GLY A 120 2.57 -6.70 9.43
CA GLY A 120 1.30 -7.37 9.17
C GLY A 120 0.82 -8.17 10.37
N LEU A 121 -0.47 -8.10 10.67
CA LEU A 121 -1.11 -8.83 11.78
C LEU A 121 -1.87 -10.06 11.28
N THR A 122 -2.66 -9.90 10.22
CA THR A 122 -3.47 -10.97 9.60
C THR A 122 -3.61 -10.74 8.10
N ASP A 123 -4.20 -11.68 7.36
CA ASP A 123 -4.37 -11.54 5.91
C ASP A 123 -5.22 -10.34 5.47
N THR A 124 -6.15 -9.87 6.30
CA THR A 124 -6.94 -8.65 6.03
C THR A 124 -6.29 -7.41 6.63
N ARG A 125 -5.69 -7.53 7.82
CA ARG A 125 -4.90 -6.50 8.55
C ARG A 125 -3.41 -6.67 8.27
N ASN A 126 -3.03 -6.39 7.03
CA ASN A 126 -1.67 -6.53 6.54
C ASN A 126 -1.05 -5.17 6.20
N THR A 127 -1.40 -4.11 6.96
CA THR A 127 -0.75 -2.80 6.95
C THR A 127 -0.96 -1.94 5.70
N THR A 128 -0.84 -2.50 4.50
CA THR A 128 -0.85 -1.75 3.23
C THR A 128 -1.64 -2.43 2.11
N HIS A 129 -2.13 -1.60 1.20
CA HIS A 129 -2.70 -2.01 -0.08
C HIS A 129 -2.09 -1.17 -1.22
N GLY A 130 -2.12 -1.70 -2.44
CA GLY A 130 -1.74 -0.92 -3.61
C GLY A 130 -2.22 -1.53 -4.91
N SER A 131 -2.03 -0.78 -5.99
CA SER A 131 -2.52 -1.16 -7.33
C SER A 131 -2.03 -2.55 -7.76
N GLY A 132 -2.92 -3.31 -8.39
CA GLY A 132 -2.59 -4.62 -8.96
C GLY A 132 -1.95 -4.55 -10.33
N ARG A 133 -2.18 -3.44 -11.06
CA ARG A 133 -1.77 -3.20 -12.45
C ARG A 133 -1.45 -1.69 -12.62
N PRO A 134 -0.66 -1.30 -13.64
CA PRO A 134 -0.41 0.11 -14.00
C PRO A 134 -1.69 0.91 -14.23
#